data_AF-A0AAP3EVP5-F1
#
_entry.id   AF-A0AAP3EVP5-F1
#
_cell.length_a   1.000
_cell.length_b   1.000
_cell.length_c   1.000
_cell.angle_alpha   90.00
_cell.angle_beta   90.00
_cell.angle_gamma   90.00
#
_symmetry.space_group_name_H-M   'P 1'
#
loop_
_entity.id
_entity.type
_entity.pdbx_description
1 polymer ?
#
loop_
_entity_poly.entity_id
_entity_poly.type
_entity_poly.pdbx_seq_one_letter_code
_entity_poly.pdbx_strand_id
1 'polypeptide(L)'
;MTREELIKIGKREVRNSASLLEAYKVAYKELFGHIPPCTGCTFDSDWNKFINANENNIKTMENKTFKLFDNSIIYTYHEKNKSGNKIPVRTYGYLMTEDFAINYLTKGTPEQIEERKQQFKILPEFPIEETEQDLDEKENLNPKQETEGDLETLDEGENTADNKQETEQDLDALKVAELKKLALEKGLKEEDLKGLKKSDLILLIKSN
;
A
#
# COMPACT_ATOMS: atom_id res chain seq x y z
N MET A 1 15.03 -39.85 -10.38
CA MET A 1 13.70 -40.20 -10.92
C MET A 1 13.03 -38.90 -11.32
N THR A 2 12.54 -38.79 -12.53
CA THR A 2 12.03 -37.54 -13.11
C THR A 2 10.55 -37.32 -12.81
N ARG A 3 10.08 -36.11 -13.09
CA ARG A 3 8.66 -35.75 -13.05
C ARG A 3 7.81 -36.63 -13.98
N GLU A 4 8.28 -36.89 -15.20
CA GLU A 4 7.58 -37.74 -16.17
C GLU A 4 7.47 -39.20 -15.72
N GLU A 5 8.55 -39.76 -15.15
CA GLU A 5 8.55 -41.11 -14.58
C GLU A 5 7.52 -41.25 -13.46
N LEU A 6 7.48 -40.29 -12.53
CA LEU A 6 6.48 -40.25 -11.45
C LEU A 6 5.05 -40.14 -11.99
N ILE A 7 4.80 -39.28 -12.98
CA ILE A 7 3.48 -39.11 -13.60
C ILE A 7 3.03 -40.41 -14.28
N LYS A 8 3.95 -41.13 -14.94
CA LYS A 8 3.69 -42.40 -15.64
C LYS A 8 3.41 -43.57 -14.68
N ILE A 9 4.08 -43.60 -13.52
CA ILE A 9 3.77 -44.56 -12.43
C ILE A 9 2.41 -44.22 -11.80
N GLY A 10 2.13 -42.93 -11.61
CA GLY A 10 0.81 -42.43 -11.27
C GLY A 10 0.49 -42.38 -9.77
N LYS A 11 -0.54 -41.58 -9.46
CA LYS A 11 -0.85 -41.08 -8.11
C LYS A 11 -0.86 -42.14 -7.00
N ARG A 12 -1.45 -43.33 -7.27
CA ARG A 12 -1.72 -44.34 -6.24
C ARG A 12 -0.45 -45.05 -5.77
N GLU A 13 0.45 -45.40 -6.70
CA GLU A 13 1.69 -46.10 -6.37
C GLU A 13 2.71 -45.15 -5.75
N VAL A 14 2.79 -43.91 -6.25
CA VAL A 14 3.63 -42.86 -5.67
C VAL A 14 3.22 -42.50 -4.23
N ARG A 15 1.92 -42.49 -3.91
CA ARG A 15 1.44 -42.26 -2.52
C ARG A 15 1.80 -43.40 -1.57
N ASN A 16 1.74 -44.64 -2.06
CA ASN A 16 1.75 -45.85 -1.23
C ASN A 16 3.15 -46.43 -1.00
N SER A 17 4.19 -45.91 -1.65
CA SER A 17 5.56 -46.40 -1.54
C SER A 17 6.52 -45.28 -1.10
N ALA A 18 7.30 -45.53 -0.05
CA ALA A 18 8.11 -44.49 0.60
C ALA A 18 9.15 -43.87 -0.36
N SER A 19 9.82 -44.70 -1.16
CA SER A 19 10.85 -44.26 -2.12
C SER A 19 10.30 -43.38 -3.24
N LEU A 20 9.11 -43.70 -3.78
CA LEU A 20 8.46 -42.85 -4.78
C LEU A 20 7.93 -41.56 -4.17
N LEU A 21 7.42 -41.62 -2.93
CA LEU A 21 6.94 -40.44 -2.21
C LEU A 21 8.10 -39.46 -1.88
N GLU A 22 9.29 -39.96 -1.61
CA GLU A 22 10.50 -39.15 -1.46
C GLU A 22 10.98 -38.55 -2.79
N ALA A 23 11.03 -39.35 -3.86
CA ALA A 23 11.32 -38.83 -5.20
C ALA A 23 10.32 -37.73 -5.62
N TYR A 24 9.03 -37.91 -5.31
CA TYR A 24 8.00 -36.89 -5.52
C TYR A 24 8.23 -35.62 -4.69
N LYS A 25 8.64 -35.71 -3.40
CA LYS A 25 8.98 -34.53 -2.59
C LYS A 25 10.15 -33.73 -3.21
N VAL A 26 11.15 -34.42 -3.76
CA VAL A 26 12.29 -33.79 -4.44
C VAL A 26 11.82 -33.09 -5.72
N ALA A 27 11.18 -33.81 -6.64
CA ALA A 27 10.69 -33.25 -7.90
C ALA A 27 9.66 -32.12 -7.71
N TYR A 28 8.81 -32.20 -6.68
CA TYR A 28 7.87 -31.13 -6.32
C TYR A 28 8.61 -29.90 -5.78
N LYS A 29 9.66 -30.08 -4.97
CA LYS A 29 10.48 -28.98 -4.47
C LYS A 29 11.30 -28.30 -5.58
N GLU A 30 11.82 -29.07 -6.53
CA GLU A 30 12.49 -28.53 -7.72
C GLU A 30 11.51 -27.69 -8.56
N LEU A 31 10.28 -28.17 -8.75
CA LEU A 31 9.26 -27.52 -9.58
C LEU A 31 8.62 -26.27 -8.92
N PHE A 32 8.42 -26.28 -7.60
CA PHE A 32 7.69 -25.22 -6.87
C PHE A 32 8.51 -24.47 -5.81
N GLY A 33 9.80 -24.76 -5.66
CA GLY A 33 10.70 -24.19 -4.64
C GLY A 33 10.46 -24.66 -3.19
N HIS A 34 9.38 -25.39 -2.91
CA HIS A 34 8.97 -25.81 -1.57
C HIS A 34 8.45 -27.25 -1.54
N ILE A 35 8.49 -27.89 -0.37
CA ILE A 35 7.94 -29.24 -0.15
C ILE A 35 6.44 -29.10 0.22
N PRO A 36 5.53 -30.01 -0.18
CA PRO A 36 4.12 -29.94 0.21
C PRO A 36 3.94 -29.99 1.74
N PRO A 37 3.03 -29.18 2.33
CA PRO A 37 2.95 -29.01 3.79
C PRO A 37 2.53 -30.28 4.53
N CYS A 38 1.73 -31.16 3.89
CA CYS A 38 1.50 -32.52 4.38
C CYS A 38 1.28 -33.50 3.23
N THR A 39 2.33 -34.26 2.87
CA THR A 39 2.29 -35.28 1.80
C THR A 39 1.35 -36.48 2.06
N GLY A 40 0.66 -36.52 3.21
CA GLY A 40 -0.46 -37.44 3.45
C GLY A 40 -1.83 -36.78 3.33
N CYS A 41 -1.95 -35.51 3.75
CA CYS A 41 -3.20 -34.77 3.92
C CYS A 41 -3.63 -34.06 2.63
N THR A 42 -2.70 -33.34 1.98
CA THR A 42 -2.98 -32.50 0.80
C THR A 42 -2.56 -33.17 -0.51
N PHE A 43 -2.01 -34.38 -0.44
CA PHE A 43 -1.42 -35.13 -1.56
C PHE A 43 -2.27 -35.15 -2.83
N ASP A 44 -3.59 -35.37 -2.73
CA ASP A 44 -4.45 -35.41 -3.92
C ASP A 44 -4.59 -34.05 -4.63
N SER A 45 -4.52 -32.95 -3.89
CA SER A 45 -4.48 -31.59 -4.44
C SER A 45 -3.09 -31.27 -5.01
N ASP A 46 -2.04 -31.58 -4.26
CA ASP A 46 -0.66 -31.28 -4.65
C ASP A 46 -0.18 -32.16 -5.82
N TRP A 47 -0.68 -33.38 -5.94
CA TRP A 47 -0.52 -34.21 -7.13
C TRP A 47 -1.18 -33.56 -8.34
N ASN A 48 -2.42 -33.09 -8.21
CA ASN A 48 -3.12 -32.43 -9.31
C ASN A 48 -2.44 -31.10 -9.72
N LYS A 49 -1.76 -30.41 -8.81
CA LYS A 49 -0.87 -29.28 -9.16
C LYS A 49 0.37 -29.78 -9.91
N PHE A 50 1.03 -30.82 -9.40
CA PHE A 50 2.27 -31.38 -9.96
C PHE A 50 2.11 -31.93 -11.39
N ILE A 51 0.95 -32.50 -11.74
CA ILE A 51 0.69 -32.96 -13.12
C ILE A 51 0.29 -31.81 -14.06
N ASN A 52 -0.52 -30.86 -13.60
CA ASN A 52 -1.00 -29.74 -14.43
C ASN A 52 -0.01 -28.56 -14.51
N ALA A 53 1.05 -28.60 -13.70
CA ALA A 53 2.17 -27.69 -13.78
C ALA A 53 2.76 -27.66 -15.20
N ASN A 54 2.76 -26.49 -15.82
CA ASN A 54 3.54 -26.26 -17.02
C ASN A 54 4.80 -25.50 -16.57
N GLU A 55 5.99 -26.02 -16.86
CA GLU A 55 7.26 -25.44 -16.37
C GLU A 55 7.42 -23.98 -16.83
N ASN A 56 6.96 -23.68 -18.05
CA ASN A 56 6.86 -22.32 -18.61
C ASN A 56 5.96 -21.34 -17.80
N ASN A 57 5.05 -21.86 -16.98
CA ASN A 57 4.12 -21.07 -16.15
C ASN A 57 4.56 -20.97 -14.68
N ILE A 58 5.46 -21.82 -14.18
CA ILE A 58 5.98 -21.73 -12.81
C ILE A 58 7.26 -20.90 -12.82
N LYS A 59 7.09 -19.60 -13.09
CA LYS A 59 8.14 -18.60 -12.88
C LYS A 59 8.33 -18.33 -11.39
N THR A 60 8.93 -19.29 -10.69
CA THR A 60 9.61 -19.02 -9.42
C THR A 60 10.78 -18.09 -9.74
N MET A 61 10.58 -16.77 -9.63
CA MET A 61 11.62 -15.80 -10.00
C MET A 61 12.85 -16.00 -9.10
N GLU A 62 13.96 -16.41 -9.70
CA GLU A 62 15.20 -16.77 -8.99
C GLU A 62 15.84 -15.57 -8.29
N ASN A 63 15.66 -14.37 -8.86
CA ASN A 63 16.08 -13.10 -8.30
C ASN A 63 14.86 -12.27 -7.89
N LYS A 64 14.76 -11.96 -6.59
CA LYS A 64 13.91 -10.89 -6.04
C LYS A 64 14.82 -9.93 -5.29
N THR A 65 14.63 -8.62 -5.40
CA THR A 65 15.49 -7.67 -4.67
C THR A 65 15.01 -7.50 -3.22
N PHE A 66 13.70 -7.59 -3.01
CA PHE A 66 13.06 -7.50 -1.70
C PHE A 66 13.12 -8.78 -0.86
N LYS A 67 12.87 -8.63 0.44
CA LYS A 67 12.68 -9.73 1.39
C LYS A 67 11.61 -9.38 2.41
N LEU A 68 10.59 -10.23 2.55
CA LEU A 68 9.52 -10.09 3.55
C LEU A 68 9.96 -10.62 4.92
N PHE A 69 9.23 -10.24 5.97
CA PHE A 69 9.35 -10.89 7.29
C PHE A 69 8.58 -12.22 7.37
N ASP A 70 7.40 -12.32 6.74
CA ASP A 70 6.58 -13.54 6.70
C ASP A 70 6.18 -13.89 5.26
N ASN A 71 6.70 -14.99 4.73
CA ASN A 71 6.39 -15.43 3.37
C ASN A 71 5.05 -16.20 3.27
N SER A 72 4.42 -16.57 4.39
CA SER A 72 3.27 -17.48 4.43
C SER A 72 1.90 -16.78 4.28
N ILE A 73 1.81 -15.51 4.65
CA ILE A 73 0.56 -14.73 4.65
C ILE A 73 0.16 -14.22 3.25
N ILE A 74 -1.11 -13.82 3.12
CA ILE A 74 -1.69 -13.24 1.90
C ILE A 74 -1.59 -11.71 1.98
N TYR A 75 -0.79 -11.14 1.09
CA TYR A 75 -0.66 -9.71 0.89
C TYR A 75 -1.77 -9.21 -0.05
N THR A 76 -2.46 -8.13 0.31
CA THR A 76 -3.61 -7.59 -0.44
C THR A 76 -3.55 -6.07 -0.56
N TYR A 77 -3.59 -5.54 -1.78
CA TYR A 77 -3.86 -4.11 -2.04
C TYR A 77 -5.14 -3.96 -2.87
N HIS A 78 -5.58 -2.72 -3.12
CA HIS A 78 -6.74 -2.43 -3.95
C HIS A 78 -6.33 -1.60 -5.17
N GLU A 79 -6.73 -2.05 -6.35
CA GLU A 79 -6.51 -1.35 -7.62
C GLU A 79 -7.83 -0.83 -8.18
N LYS A 80 -7.81 0.31 -8.88
CA LYS A 80 -8.99 0.81 -9.62
C LYS A 80 -9.04 0.15 -10.99
N ASN A 81 -10.14 -0.51 -11.32
CA ASN A 81 -10.36 -1.00 -12.68
C ASN A 81 -10.72 0.15 -13.65
N LYS A 82 -10.84 -0.16 -14.95
CA LYS A 82 -11.22 0.80 -16.01
C LYS A 82 -12.61 1.46 -15.81
N SER A 83 -13.42 0.96 -14.87
CA SER A 83 -14.73 1.51 -14.48
C SER A 83 -14.70 2.25 -13.13
N GLY A 84 -13.50 2.50 -12.56
CA GLY A 84 -13.31 3.18 -11.28
C GLY A 84 -13.48 2.31 -10.03
N ASN A 85 -13.99 1.08 -10.16
CA ASN A 85 -14.25 0.19 -9.03
C ASN A 85 -12.95 -0.36 -8.43
N LYS A 86 -12.88 -0.41 -7.09
CA LYS A 86 -11.74 -1.00 -6.35
C LYS A 86 -11.83 -2.53 -6.37
N ILE A 87 -10.83 -3.19 -6.96
CA ILE A 87 -10.68 -4.65 -6.96
C ILE A 87 -9.53 -5.03 -6.01
N PRO A 88 -9.70 -6.01 -5.10
CA PRO A 88 -8.61 -6.49 -4.26
C PRO A 88 -7.65 -7.39 -5.06
N VAL A 89 -6.39 -6.96 -5.20
CA VAL A 89 -5.31 -7.72 -5.83
C VAL A 89 -4.52 -8.42 -4.73
N ARG A 90 -4.29 -9.74 -4.87
CA ARG A 90 -3.77 -10.60 -3.78
C ARG A 90 -2.68 -11.55 -4.25
N THR A 91 -1.67 -11.78 -3.41
CA THR A 91 -0.70 -12.88 -3.56
C THR A 91 -0.22 -13.41 -2.21
N TYR A 92 0.33 -14.62 -2.15
CA TYR A 92 1.05 -15.11 -0.99
C TYR A 92 2.49 -14.59 -1.01
N GLY A 93 3.09 -14.33 0.17
CA GLY A 93 4.46 -13.78 0.24
C GLY A 93 5.52 -14.59 -0.54
N TYR A 94 5.44 -15.93 -0.50
CA TYR A 94 6.33 -16.80 -1.30
C TYR A 94 6.14 -16.63 -2.82
N LEU A 95 4.93 -16.31 -3.28
CA LEU A 95 4.57 -16.04 -4.68
C LEU A 95 4.63 -14.56 -5.07
N MET A 96 5.03 -13.66 -4.18
CA MET A 96 5.12 -12.22 -4.49
C MET A 96 6.21 -11.96 -5.55
N THR A 97 5.88 -11.23 -6.60
CA THR A 97 6.82 -10.74 -7.62
C THR A 97 7.33 -9.33 -7.27
N GLU A 98 8.39 -8.89 -7.94
CA GLU A 98 8.91 -7.52 -7.78
C GLU A 98 7.82 -6.48 -8.11
N ASP A 99 7.12 -6.64 -9.24
CA ASP A 99 6.01 -5.76 -9.65
C ASP A 99 4.89 -5.72 -8.60
N PHE A 100 4.59 -6.85 -7.96
CA PHE A 100 3.61 -6.88 -6.87
C PHE A 100 4.14 -6.14 -5.65
N ALA A 101 5.40 -6.34 -5.26
CA ALA A 101 5.99 -5.65 -4.11
C ALA A 101 6.00 -4.13 -4.30
N ILE A 102 6.39 -3.66 -5.50
CA ILE A 102 6.35 -2.24 -5.89
C ILE A 102 4.91 -1.72 -5.83
N ASN A 103 3.95 -2.37 -6.50
CA ASN A 103 2.54 -1.93 -6.47
C ASN A 103 1.93 -1.99 -5.06
N TYR A 104 2.31 -2.97 -4.24
CA TYR A 104 1.86 -3.08 -2.86
C TYR A 104 2.34 -1.91 -2.00
N LEU A 105 3.53 -1.36 -2.27
CA LEU A 105 4.11 -0.22 -1.58
C LEU A 105 3.76 1.14 -2.21
N THR A 106 3.26 1.18 -3.44
CA THR A 106 2.86 2.42 -4.14
C THR A 106 1.34 2.66 -4.14
N LYS A 107 0.49 1.62 -4.12
CA LYS A 107 -0.98 1.74 -4.25
C LYS A 107 -1.67 1.73 -2.88
N GLY A 108 -1.80 2.87 -2.22
CA GLY A 108 -2.50 3.00 -0.92
C GLY A 108 -2.73 4.44 -0.45
N THR A 109 -3.20 4.62 0.78
CA THR A 109 -2.97 5.88 1.53
C THR A 109 -1.54 5.90 2.08
N PRO A 110 -0.96 7.07 2.43
CA PRO A 110 0.39 7.13 3.00
C PRO A 110 0.57 6.23 4.25
N GLU A 111 -0.42 6.25 5.14
CA GLU A 111 -0.47 5.39 6.34
C GLU A 111 -0.37 3.91 5.98
N GLN A 112 -1.19 3.44 5.01
CA GLN A 112 -1.13 2.05 4.54
C GLN A 112 0.21 1.72 3.87
N ILE A 113 0.86 2.68 3.23
CA ILE A 113 2.18 2.48 2.62
C ILE A 113 3.25 2.32 3.72
N GLU A 114 3.17 3.08 4.81
CA GLU A 114 4.07 2.95 5.96
C GLU A 114 3.86 1.64 6.73
N GLU A 115 2.62 1.24 7.01
CA GLU A 115 2.30 -0.07 7.58
C GLU A 115 2.87 -1.22 6.74
N ARG A 116 2.75 -1.13 5.41
CA ARG A 116 3.25 -2.16 4.49
C ARG A 116 4.77 -2.18 4.42
N LYS A 117 5.46 -1.03 4.44
CA LYS A 117 6.93 -0.97 4.49
C LYS A 117 7.50 -1.77 5.68
N GLN A 118 6.82 -1.76 6.83
CA GLN A 118 7.24 -2.52 8.02
C GLN A 118 7.19 -4.06 7.83
N GLN A 119 6.49 -4.56 6.81
CA GLN A 119 6.39 -5.99 6.50
C GLN A 119 7.59 -6.51 5.68
N PHE A 120 8.47 -5.61 5.24
CA PHE A 120 9.68 -5.90 4.47
C PHE A 120 10.93 -5.78 5.35
N LYS A 121 11.76 -6.83 5.35
CA LYS A 121 13.12 -6.81 5.90
C LYS A 121 14.12 -6.16 4.94
N ILE A 122 13.86 -6.25 3.63
CA ILE A 122 14.56 -5.54 2.56
C ILE A 122 13.46 -5.06 1.61
N LEU A 123 13.41 -3.75 1.32
CA LEU A 123 12.45 -3.17 0.38
C LEU A 123 12.83 -3.53 -1.07
N PRO A 124 11.87 -3.57 -2.02
CA PRO A 124 12.19 -3.70 -3.43
C PRO A 124 12.96 -2.47 -3.92
N GLU A 125 13.84 -2.68 -4.88
CA GLU A 125 14.39 -1.62 -5.72
C GLU A 125 13.25 -1.07 -6.58
N PHE A 126 12.80 0.14 -6.26
CA PHE A 126 11.81 0.84 -7.08
C PHE A 126 12.48 1.22 -8.40
N PRO A 127 11.82 1.02 -9.56
CA PRO A 127 12.30 1.59 -10.80
C PRO A 127 12.41 3.10 -10.61
N ILE A 128 13.58 3.65 -10.91
CA ILE A 128 13.76 5.09 -11.01
C ILE A 128 13.06 5.51 -12.30
N GLU A 129 11.74 5.72 -12.19
CA GLU A 129 11.05 6.62 -13.10
C GLU A 129 11.72 7.98 -12.90
N GLU A 130 12.57 8.37 -13.86
CA GLU A 130 12.89 9.77 -14.08
C GLU A 130 11.59 10.46 -14.47
N THR A 131 10.81 10.85 -13.45
CA THR A 131 9.70 11.76 -13.63
C THR A 131 10.29 13.09 -14.07
N GLU A 132 10.38 13.27 -15.40
CA GLU A 132 10.34 14.59 -16.01
C GLU A 132 9.23 15.37 -15.31
N GLN A 133 9.60 16.53 -14.80
CA GLN A 133 8.82 17.20 -13.79
C GLN A 133 7.64 17.91 -14.45
N ASP A 134 6.42 17.39 -14.25
CA ASP A 134 5.21 18.21 -14.28
C ASP A 134 5.25 19.19 -13.07
N LEU A 135 6.19 20.13 -13.13
CA LEU A 135 6.35 21.30 -12.26
C LEU A 135 6.05 22.61 -13.00
N ASP A 136 5.34 22.52 -14.13
CA ASP A 136 4.39 23.57 -14.47
C ASP A 136 3.24 23.48 -13.44
N GLU A 137 2.92 24.50 -12.65
CA GLU A 137 3.10 25.93 -12.91
C GLU A 137 3.52 26.70 -11.63
N LYS A 138 4.82 26.94 -11.42
CA LYS A 138 5.34 28.07 -10.58
C LYS A 138 6.79 28.49 -10.90
N GLU A 139 6.98 29.33 -11.92
CA GLU A 139 7.97 30.41 -11.76
C GLU A 139 7.65 31.69 -12.58
N ASN A 140 6.94 32.60 -11.92
CA ASN A 140 7.07 34.06 -12.04
C ASN A 140 6.49 34.64 -10.72
N LEU A 141 7.16 35.52 -9.96
CA LEU A 141 8.37 36.30 -10.23
C LEU A 141 9.43 36.16 -9.13
N ASN A 142 10.66 36.50 -9.52
CA ASN A 142 11.87 36.72 -8.70
C ASN A 142 12.02 38.25 -8.45
N PRO A 143 12.91 38.78 -7.57
CA PRO A 143 13.33 38.39 -6.21
C PRO A 143 12.97 39.45 -5.13
N LYS A 144 13.21 39.08 -3.85
CA LYS A 144 13.64 39.91 -2.69
C LYS A 144 13.36 41.44 -2.65
N GLN A 145 12.68 41.88 -1.59
CA GLN A 145 13.16 42.76 -0.49
C GLN A 145 11.96 43.10 0.44
N GLU A 146 11.98 43.10 1.79
CA GLU A 146 12.91 43.67 2.80
C GLU A 146 13.14 45.19 2.63
N THR A 147 12.56 46.09 3.44
CA THR A 147 11.86 46.02 4.73
C THR A 147 10.95 47.24 4.93
N GLU A 148 10.21 47.30 6.05
CA GLU A 148 9.51 48.49 6.59
C GLU A 148 8.30 49.00 5.75
N GLY A 149 7.22 49.50 6.34
CA GLY A 149 6.86 49.65 7.76
C GLY A 149 5.77 50.73 7.89
N ASP A 150 4.84 50.58 8.86
CA ASP A 150 3.84 51.59 9.25
C ASP A 150 2.83 52.03 8.13
N LEU A 151 1.70 52.69 8.42
CA LEU A 151 0.82 52.73 9.60
C LEU A 151 -0.48 53.46 9.16
N GLU A 152 -1.67 52.96 9.55
CA GLU A 152 -2.96 53.70 9.47
C GLU A 152 -3.44 54.10 8.04
N THR A 153 -4.69 54.54 7.75
CA THR A 153 -6.00 54.62 8.45
C THR A 153 -7.14 54.58 7.39
N LEU A 154 -8.41 54.39 7.82
CA LEU A 154 -9.69 55.04 7.40
C LEU A 154 -9.93 55.46 5.92
N ASP A 155 -11.10 55.30 5.28
CA ASP A 155 -12.32 54.51 5.59
C ASP A 155 -12.96 54.06 4.23
N GLU A 156 -14.20 54.28 3.74
CA GLU A 156 -15.48 54.89 4.17
C GLU A 156 -16.65 54.22 3.40
N GLY A 157 -17.83 54.03 4.01
CA GLY A 157 -19.09 53.70 3.31
C GLY A 157 -19.33 52.20 3.01
N GLU A 158 -20.08 51.48 3.85
CA GLU A 158 -21.53 51.22 3.66
C GLU A 158 -21.92 50.65 2.27
N ASN A 159 -22.50 49.45 2.19
CA ASN A 159 -23.87 49.29 2.65
C ASN A 159 -24.31 47.88 3.10
N THR A 160 -25.30 47.92 3.98
CA THR A 160 -26.14 46.87 4.54
C THR A 160 -26.60 45.74 3.61
N ALA A 161 -26.54 44.50 4.11
CA ALA A 161 -27.65 43.54 4.06
C ALA A 161 -27.47 42.47 5.14
N ASP A 162 -28.55 42.11 5.84
CA ASP A 162 -28.55 40.93 6.72
C ASP A 162 -28.34 39.63 5.93
N ASN A 163 -27.46 38.76 6.42
CA ASN A 163 -27.92 37.38 6.59
C ASN A 163 -27.25 36.67 7.78
N LYS A 164 -28.06 36.36 8.78
CA LYS A 164 -27.68 35.56 9.94
C LYS A 164 -27.74 34.07 9.56
N GLN A 165 -26.72 33.57 8.88
CA GLN A 165 -26.53 32.14 8.67
C GLN A 165 -25.32 31.61 9.43
N GLU A 166 -25.62 30.92 10.53
CA GLU A 166 -24.76 29.91 11.13
C GLU A 166 -24.49 28.84 10.06
N THR A 167 -23.40 29.02 9.31
CA THR A 167 -22.87 27.93 8.50
C THR A 167 -22.18 26.95 9.43
N GLU A 168 -22.87 25.86 9.74
CA GLU A 168 -22.22 24.64 10.24
C GLU A 168 -21.25 24.16 9.16
N GLN A 169 -20.05 24.75 9.13
CA GLN A 169 -18.94 24.20 8.38
C GLN A 169 -18.73 22.79 8.88
N ASP A 170 -18.72 21.82 7.97
CA ASP A 170 -18.48 20.42 8.30
C ASP A 170 -17.00 20.25 8.64
N LEU A 171 -16.64 20.59 9.89
CA LEU A 171 -15.27 20.58 10.40
C LEU A 171 -14.66 19.17 10.33
N ASP A 172 -15.51 18.14 10.31
CA ASP A 172 -15.14 16.74 10.11
C ASP A 172 -14.70 16.44 8.66
N ALA A 173 -14.98 17.31 7.69
CA ALA A 173 -14.42 17.27 6.34
C ALA A 173 -13.06 17.99 6.19
N LEU A 174 -12.79 19.02 6.99
CA LEU A 174 -11.58 19.87 6.87
C LEU A 174 -10.26 19.14 7.23
N LYS A 175 -9.14 19.60 6.68
CA LYS A 175 -7.80 19.11 7.04
C LYS A 175 -7.31 19.72 8.35
N VAL A 176 -6.40 19.01 9.03
CA VAL A 176 -5.80 19.48 10.30
C VAL A 176 -5.12 20.85 10.16
N ALA A 177 -4.53 21.17 9.00
CA ALA A 177 -3.93 22.48 8.74
C ALA A 177 -4.98 23.62 8.61
N GLU A 178 -6.14 23.34 8.03
CA GLU A 178 -7.25 24.29 7.88
C GLU A 178 -7.93 24.52 9.25
N LEU A 179 -8.16 23.45 10.02
CA LEU A 179 -8.64 23.53 11.40
C LEU A 179 -7.70 24.32 12.30
N LYS A 180 -6.37 24.19 12.13
CA LYS A 180 -5.40 25.01 12.87
C LYS A 180 -5.46 26.48 12.51
N LYS A 181 -5.71 26.85 11.25
CA LYS A 181 -5.94 28.26 10.87
C LYS A 181 -7.21 28.80 11.51
N LEU A 182 -8.33 28.09 11.40
CA LEU A 182 -9.59 28.47 12.05
C LEU A 182 -9.45 28.59 13.58
N ALA A 183 -8.64 27.74 14.22
CA ALA A 183 -8.34 27.85 15.64
C ALA A 183 -7.52 29.10 16.00
N LEU A 184 -6.50 29.44 15.21
CA LEU A 184 -5.73 30.69 15.35
C LEU A 184 -6.60 31.93 15.10
N GLU A 185 -7.48 31.88 14.10
CA GLU A 185 -8.48 32.93 13.79
C GLU A 185 -9.51 33.10 14.94
N LYS A 186 -9.84 32.01 15.66
CA LYS A 186 -10.59 32.05 16.93
C LYS A 186 -9.75 32.41 18.17
N GLY A 187 -8.48 32.79 18.02
CA GLY A 187 -7.63 33.27 19.11
C GLY A 187 -6.99 32.21 20.01
N LEU A 188 -7.03 30.92 19.62
CA LEU A 188 -6.24 29.86 20.28
C LEU A 188 -4.76 30.02 19.92
N LYS A 189 -3.84 29.72 20.86
CA LYS A 189 -2.40 29.86 20.61
C LYS A 189 -1.83 28.65 19.88
N GLU A 190 -0.81 28.86 19.05
CA GLU A 190 -0.15 27.76 18.33
C GLU A 190 0.43 26.67 19.27
N GLU A 191 0.88 27.06 20.46
CA GLU A 191 1.35 26.18 21.52
C GLU A 191 0.28 25.17 21.95
N ASP A 192 -0.95 25.64 22.20
CA ASP A 192 -2.09 24.81 22.60
C ASP A 192 -2.55 23.87 21.47
N LEU A 193 -2.30 24.24 20.20
CA LEU A 193 -2.64 23.47 19.01
C LEU A 193 -1.57 22.41 18.65
N LYS A 194 -0.50 22.27 19.44
CA LYS A 194 0.65 21.41 19.13
C LYS A 194 0.50 19.99 19.69
N GLY A 195 0.14 19.05 18.81
CA GLY A 195 -0.01 17.62 19.15
C GLY A 195 -1.46 17.15 19.37
N LEU A 196 -2.43 18.06 19.36
CA LEU A 196 -3.86 17.73 19.38
C LEU A 196 -4.29 16.92 18.15
N LYS A 197 -5.25 16.01 18.34
CA LYS A 197 -5.87 15.24 17.25
C LYS A 197 -6.94 16.09 16.56
N LYS A 198 -7.37 15.65 15.37
CA LYS A 198 -8.45 16.30 14.61
C LYS A 198 -9.75 16.44 15.44
N SER A 199 -10.13 15.40 16.18
CA SER A 199 -11.27 15.43 17.12
C SER A 199 -11.19 16.58 18.12
N ASP A 200 -10.01 16.79 18.68
CA ASP A 200 -9.78 17.67 19.82
C ASP A 200 -9.73 19.13 19.35
N LEU A 201 -9.14 19.37 18.17
CA LEU A 201 -9.21 20.64 17.45
C LEU A 201 -10.65 21.01 17.10
N ILE A 202 -11.44 20.06 16.56
CA ILE A 202 -12.86 20.29 16.23
C ILE A 202 -13.67 20.63 17.48
N LEU A 203 -13.43 19.95 18.60
CA LEU A 203 -14.07 20.27 19.88
C LEU A 203 -13.71 21.66 20.38
N LEU A 204 -12.44 22.07 20.34
CA LEU A 204 -12.02 23.43 20.72
C LEU A 204 -12.63 24.52 19.81
N ILE A 205 -12.72 24.27 18.50
CA ILE A 205 -13.32 25.19 17.52
C ILE A 205 -14.85 25.25 17.66
N LYS A 206 -15.51 24.20 18.18
CA LYS A 206 -16.93 24.18 18.54
C LYS A 206 -17.23 24.70 19.96
N SER A 207 -16.21 24.94 20.79
CA SER A 207 -16.35 25.38 22.20
C SER A 207 -16.00 26.86 22.45
N ASN A 208 -15.55 27.57 21.41
CA ASN A 208 -15.34 29.04 21.38
C ASN A 208 -16.12 29.62 20.22
#